data_AF-A0A1F2PJ32-F1
#
_entry.id   AF-A0A1F2PJ32-F1
#
_cell.length_a   1.000
_cell.length_b   1.000
_cell.length_c   1.000
_cell.angle_alpha   90.00
_cell.angle_beta   90.00
_cell.angle_gamma   90.00
#
_symmetry.space_group_name_H-M   'P 1'
#
loop_
_entity.id
_entity.type
_entity.pdbx_description
1 polymer ?
#
loop_
_entity_poly.entity_id
_entity_poly.type
_entity_poly.pdbx_seq_one_letter_code
_entity_poly.pdbx_strand_id
1 'polypeptide(L)'
;MKTDKLRYYSVVILYFFMLVIFLMISYGSDLSIKRLTYIAIFQLVLSLTILTKRGYGLFSLPSLFLIVSFIFHLSHLILILIDTPVIKWYDLRGFTSTETYIKSIVFTIKVQAFVLLGILLAKKKSKRNEFNNMISQEKESIDKRIIYKVGLILIMIGIIPRLYVDINRFLLFLSGNYLATYNLSLSGVIVVISGMVDTGIILVLIGKKGNPVFCKRVFIFSLIYLTLFMFSGHRASSIITIITLAYVYFDIIKSLNKKSVLFWGFISYLFVFLIGLIADIRMLGDFSIKTIAEHAAKLIISSPLLEILGEFGTSLKSVIYSIMTFPEISSHSYGTNYLKGLLLVFPNIGGFLSSIISEITYVFHFQNYAAMGGSYIGELYYAAGDLGMLFAVLVGLILGHVSNRLLYAKNIKNWMVYALYIVVFPNILWWSRDFFYTMIREIVWTITLMLVLFTFFKSRSKYKSKTNISVS
;
A
#
# COMPACT_ATOMS: atom_id res chain seq x y z
N MET A 1 5.53 22.52 -25.55
CA MET A 1 6.86 23.15 -25.33
C MET A 1 6.84 24.33 -24.36
N LYS A 2 6.14 25.47 -24.62
CA LYS A 2 6.02 26.58 -23.63
C LYS A 2 5.31 26.14 -22.34
N THR A 3 4.22 25.38 -22.46
CA THR A 3 3.45 24.82 -21.34
C THR A 3 4.23 23.80 -20.49
N ASP A 4 5.10 23.00 -21.11
CA ASP A 4 5.93 22.02 -20.40
C ASP A 4 7.06 22.69 -19.61
N LYS A 5 7.65 23.77 -20.14
CA LYS A 5 8.65 24.59 -19.43
C LYS A 5 8.03 25.28 -18.20
N LEU A 6 6.85 25.89 -18.34
CA LEU A 6 6.13 26.52 -17.21
C LEU A 6 5.79 25.51 -16.11
N ARG A 7 5.34 24.30 -16.48
CA ARG A 7 5.10 23.21 -15.52
C ARG A 7 6.38 22.81 -14.79
N TYR A 8 7.49 22.67 -15.51
CA TYR A 8 8.78 22.34 -14.92
C TYR A 8 9.25 23.38 -13.89
N TYR A 9 9.26 24.67 -14.25
CA TYR A 9 9.63 25.73 -13.31
C TYR A 9 8.71 25.78 -12.09
N SER A 10 7.41 25.58 -12.27
CA SER A 10 6.47 25.54 -11.15
C SER A 10 6.73 24.37 -10.18
N VAL A 11 7.19 23.22 -10.69
CA VAL A 11 7.59 22.08 -9.85
C VAL A 11 8.87 22.39 -9.09
N VAL A 12 9.85 23.01 -9.74
CA VAL A 12 11.12 23.42 -9.09
C VAL A 12 10.86 24.42 -7.97
N ILE A 13 10.02 25.44 -8.21
CA ILE A 13 9.68 26.46 -7.19
C ILE A 13 8.95 25.83 -6.01
N LEU A 14 7.95 24.97 -6.25
CA LEU A 14 7.22 24.31 -5.17
C LEU A 14 8.12 23.36 -4.37
N TYR A 15 9.06 22.69 -5.03
CA TYR A 15 10.04 21.84 -4.34
C TYR A 15 11.04 22.68 -3.53
N PHE A 16 11.48 23.82 -4.04
CA PHE A 16 12.28 24.77 -3.28
C PHE A 16 11.56 25.24 -2.01
N PHE A 17 10.26 25.54 -2.10
CA PHE A 17 9.46 25.89 -0.93
C PHE A 17 9.40 24.75 0.10
N MET A 18 9.33 23.50 -0.36
CA MET A 18 9.42 22.31 0.51
C MET A 18 10.78 22.20 1.20
N LEU A 19 11.89 22.54 0.51
CA LEU A 19 13.23 22.60 1.11
C LEU A 19 13.36 23.72 2.15
N VAL A 20 12.72 24.87 1.93
CA VAL A 20 12.68 25.94 2.93
C VAL A 20 11.95 25.49 4.19
N ILE A 21 10.81 24.80 4.04
CA ILE A 21 10.10 24.19 5.17
C ILE A 21 11.00 23.17 5.89
N PHE A 22 11.72 22.34 5.16
CA PHE A 22 12.68 21.39 5.72
C PHE A 22 13.76 22.09 6.57
N LEU A 23 14.29 23.22 6.10
CA LEU A 23 15.27 24.01 6.84
C LEU A 23 14.66 24.63 8.10
N MET A 24 13.44 25.18 7.99
CA MET A 24 12.72 25.73 9.15
C MET A 24 12.46 24.67 10.23
N ILE A 25 12.08 23.44 9.85
CA ILE A 25 11.93 22.34 10.80
C ILE A 25 13.28 21.95 11.41
N SER A 26 14.37 21.97 10.63
CA SER A 26 15.67 21.48 11.12
C SER A 26 16.37 22.46 12.07
N TYR A 27 16.08 23.76 11.96
CA TYR A 27 16.73 24.82 12.76
C TYR A 27 15.77 25.54 13.73
N GLY A 28 14.49 25.19 13.75
CA GLY A 28 13.51 25.79 14.66
C GLY A 28 13.74 25.34 16.11
N SER A 29 13.96 26.29 17.02
CA SER A 29 14.25 26.03 18.43
C SER A 29 13.02 25.67 19.28
N ASP A 30 11.80 25.84 18.77
CA ASP A 30 10.54 25.54 19.47
C ASP A 30 9.50 24.88 18.54
N LEU A 31 9.65 23.58 18.34
CA LEU A 31 8.74 22.76 17.52
C LEU A 31 7.65 22.15 18.39
N SER A 32 6.54 22.87 18.55
CA SER A 32 5.34 22.28 19.15
C SER A 32 4.70 21.24 18.22
N ILE A 33 4.07 20.21 18.81
CA ILE A 33 3.37 19.15 18.04
C ILE A 33 2.32 19.76 17.10
N LYS A 34 1.58 20.79 17.55
CA LYS A 34 0.58 21.50 16.72
C LYS A 34 1.22 22.14 15.47
N ARG A 35 2.37 22.81 15.61
CA ARG A 35 3.11 23.38 14.47
C ARG A 35 3.53 22.28 13.49
N LEU A 36 4.05 21.17 13.99
CA LEU A 36 4.43 20.01 13.16
C LEU A 36 3.23 19.40 12.43
N THR A 37 2.05 19.34 13.06
CA THR A 37 0.83 18.89 12.39
C THR A 37 0.50 19.76 11.18
N TYR A 38 0.48 21.09 11.34
CA TYR A 38 0.21 22.00 10.23
C TYR A 38 1.23 21.85 9.11
N ILE A 39 2.51 21.74 9.46
CA ILE A 39 3.59 21.53 8.50
C ILE A 39 3.41 20.21 7.74
N ALA A 40 3.07 19.12 8.43
CA ALA A 40 2.86 17.82 7.82
C ALA A 40 1.67 17.82 6.84
N ILE A 41 0.53 18.42 7.22
CA ILE A 41 -0.65 18.56 6.36
C ILE A 41 -0.30 19.41 5.14
N PHE A 42 0.34 20.56 5.36
CA PHE A 42 0.76 21.45 4.29
C PHE A 42 1.73 20.76 3.33
N GLN A 43 2.70 20.00 3.85
CA GLN A 43 3.64 19.23 3.06
C GLN A 43 2.93 18.19 2.18
N LEU A 44 1.94 17.47 2.71
CA LEU A 44 1.16 16.51 1.93
C LEU A 44 0.41 17.22 0.78
N VAL A 45 -0.30 18.31 1.07
CA VAL A 45 -1.03 19.09 0.07
C VAL A 45 -0.09 19.62 -1.03
N LEU A 46 1.06 20.16 -0.62
CA LEU A 46 2.09 20.63 -1.54
C LEU A 46 2.63 19.49 -2.42
N SER A 47 2.92 18.33 -1.83
CA SER A 47 3.40 17.15 -2.54
C SER A 47 2.39 16.67 -3.59
N LEU A 48 1.11 16.58 -3.24
CA LEU A 48 0.05 16.21 -4.17
C LEU A 48 -0.12 17.26 -5.29
N THR A 49 0.04 18.54 -4.97
CA THR A 49 0.02 19.64 -5.96
C THR A 49 1.20 19.53 -6.93
N ILE A 50 2.40 19.21 -6.43
CA ILE A 50 3.59 18.98 -7.26
C ILE A 50 3.37 17.79 -8.20
N LEU A 51 2.85 16.67 -7.69
CA LEU A 51 2.57 15.47 -8.50
C LEU A 51 1.54 15.73 -9.59
N THR A 52 0.46 16.45 -9.27
CA THR A 52 -0.56 16.82 -10.27
C THR A 52 -0.01 17.74 -11.36
N LYS A 53 0.83 18.71 -11.00
CA LYS A 53 1.55 19.55 -11.99
C LYS A 53 2.56 18.76 -12.84
N ARG A 54 3.15 17.70 -12.30
CA ARG A 54 4.03 16.76 -13.04
C ARG A 54 3.24 15.83 -13.99
N GLY A 55 1.91 15.81 -13.88
CA GLY A 55 1.00 15.04 -14.72
C GLY A 55 0.64 13.67 -14.15
N TYR A 56 0.85 13.45 -12.85
CA TYR A 56 0.27 12.32 -12.13
C TYR A 56 -1.16 12.67 -11.69
N GLY A 57 -2.08 11.69 -11.71
CA GLY A 57 -3.41 11.89 -11.11
C GLY A 57 -3.36 11.82 -9.59
N LEU A 58 -4.36 12.39 -8.90
CA LEU A 58 -4.55 12.16 -7.45
C LEU A 58 -4.77 10.67 -7.14
N PHE A 59 -5.40 9.95 -8.07
CA PHE A 59 -5.58 8.51 -8.01
C PHE A 59 -4.50 7.80 -8.84
N SER A 60 -3.25 7.95 -8.44
CA SER A 60 -2.09 7.28 -9.05
C SER A 60 -1.17 6.72 -7.97
N LEU A 61 -0.33 5.74 -8.31
CA LEU A 61 0.56 5.08 -7.34
C LEU A 61 1.35 6.06 -6.46
N PRO A 62 2.05 7.08 -7.00
CA PRO A 62 2.84 7.98 -6.16
C PRO A 62 1.96 8.82 -5.22
N SER A 63 0.83 9.32 -5.71
CA SER A 63 -0.12 10.11 -4.90
C SER A 63 -0.74 9.26 -3.78
N LEU A 64 -1.19 8.05 -4.11
CA LEU A 64 -1.77 7.12 -3.15
C LEU A 64 -0.74 6.66 -2.12
N PHE A 65 0.51 6.41 -2.53
CA PHE A 65 1.57 6.05 -1.60
C PHE A 65 1.85 7.16 -0.58
N LEU A 66 1.93 8.42 -1.01
CA LEU A 66 2.14 9.55 -0.09
C LEU A 66 0.95 9.73 0.86
N ILE A 67 -0.29 9.60 0.37
CA ILE A 67 -1.50 9.67 1.21
C ILE A 67 -1.50 8.53 2.24
N VAL A 68 -1.26 7.30 1.79
CA VAL A 68 -1.25 6.11 2.65
C VAL A 68 -0.10 6.20 3.67
N SER A 69 1.10 6.61 3.25
CA SER A 69 2.23 6.84 4.15
C SER A 69 1.91 7.91 5.19
N PHE A 70 1.27 9.02 4.79
CA PHE A 70 0.82 10.04 5.74
C PHE A 70 -0.21 9.50 6.71
N ILE A 71 -1.22 8.77 6.23
CA ILE A 71 -2.26 8.20 7.09
C ILE A 71 -1.67 7.21 8.09
N PHE A 72 -0.75 6.33 7.68
CA PHE A 72 -0.19 5.34 8.61
C PHE A 72 0.79 5.90 9.65
N HIS A 73 1.37 7.08 9.42
CA HIS A 73 2.43 7.61 10.31
C HIS A 73 2.07 8.93 10.98
N LEU A 74 1.20 9.74 10.38
CA LEU A 74 0.97 11.12 10.82
C LEU A 74 -0.52 11.44 11.04
N SER A 75 -1.45 10.52 10.78
CA SER A 75 -2.89 10.74 11.03
C SER A 75 -3.20 11.04 12.50
N HIS A 76 -2.44 10.46 13.44
CA HIS A 76 -2.59 10.71 14.88
C HIS A 76 -2.38 12.20 15.22
N LEU A 77 -1.55 12.91 14.44
CA LEU A 77 -1.32 14.35 14.61
C LEU A 77 -2.57 15.18 14.34
N ILE A 78 -3.45 14.70 13.45
CA ILE A 78 -4.73 15.36 13.17
C ILE A 78 -5.62 15.28 14.41
N LEU A 79 -5.69 14.11 15.07
CA LEU A 79 -6.48 13.92 16.28
C LEU A 79 -6.00 14.83 17.42
N ILE A 80 -4.68 14.98 17.59
CA ILE A 80 -4.09 15.91 18.55
C ILE A 80 -4.45 17.37 18.23
N LEU A 81 -4.57 17.72 16.95
CA LEU A 81 -4.90 19.09 16.54
C LEU A 81 -6.35 19.48 16.86
N ILE A 82 -7.28 18.55 16.66
CA ILE A 82 -8.71 18.75 16.91
C ILE A 82 -9.13 18.41 18.35
N ASP A 83 -8.16 18.18 19.23
CA ASP A 83 -8.33 17.86 20.65
C ASP A 83 -9.31 16.71 20.92
N THR A 84 -9.37 15.74 19.99
CA THR A 84 -10.21 14.56 20.15
C THR A 84 -9.48 13.55 21.05
N PRO A 85 -10.13 13.03 22.10
CA PRO A 85 -9.51 12.03 22.97
C PRO A 85 -9.18 10.79 22.17
N VAL A 86 -7.88 10.52 22.02
CA VAL A 86 -7.40 9.29 21.40
C VAL A 86 -7.54 8.18 22.43
N ILE A 87 -8.10 7.03 22.02
CA ILE A 87 -8.17 5.84 22.88
C ILE A 87 -6.76 5.56 23.42
N LYS A 88 -6.62 5.39 24.75
CA LYS A 88 -5.32 5.29 25.45
C LYS A 88 -4.31 4.34 24.80
N TRP A 89 -4.76 3.22 24.22
CA TRP A 89 -3.90 2.24 23.55
C TRP A 89 -3.27 2.75 22.24
N TYR A 90 -3.86 3.77 21.61
CA TYR A 90 -3.37 4.41 20.38
C TYR A 90 -2.61 5.71 20.65
N ASP A 91 -2.66 6.26 21.86
CA ASP A 91 -1.94 7.49 22.19
C ASP A 91 -0.45 7.23 22.36
N LEU A 92 0.29 7.50 21.29
CA LEU A 92 1.74 7.31 21.22
C LEU A 92 2.53 8.16 22.22
N ARG A 93 1.96 9.25 22.75
CA ARG A 93 2.62 10.14 23.72
C ARG A 93 2.86 9.45 25.06
N GLY A 94 2.07 8.44 25.39
CA GLY A 94 2.25 7.66 26.62
C GLY A 94 3.38 6.64 26.56
N PHE A 95 3.97 6.38 25.38
CA PHE A 95 4.97 5.33 25.19
C PHE A 95 6.41 5.85 25.10
N THR A 96 6.62 7.17 25.04
CA THR A 96 7.93 7.76 24.81
C THR A 96 8.01 9.18 25.37
N SER A 97 9.22 9.73 25.52
CA SER A 97 9.40 11.16 25.80
C SER A 97 8.88 12.04 24.65
N THR A 98 8.45 13.25 24.98
CA THR A 98 8.00 14.27 24.01
C THR A 98 9.07 14.58 22.97
N GLU A 99 10.34 14.59 23.38
CA GLU A 99 11.48 14.85 22.49
C GLU A 99 11.60 13.78 21.40
N THR A 100 11.61 12.50 21.78
CA THR A 100 11.69 11.38 20.83
C THR A 100 10.45 11.33 19.93
N TYR A 101 9.27 11.65 20.47
CA TYR A 101 8.05 11.75 19.67
C TYR A 101 8.18 12.83 18.58
N ILE A 102 8.65 14.02 18.94
CA ILE A 102 8.92 15.12 17.99
C ILE A 102 9.98 14.71 16.96
N LYS A 103 11.11 14.13 17.40
CA LYS A 103 12.16 13.61 16.50
C LYS A 103 11.60 12.62 15.47
N SER A 104 10.72 11.72 15.88
CA SER A 104 10.08 10.72 15.02
C SER A 104 9.16 11.35 13.97
N ILE A 105 8.38 12.36 14.35
CA ILE A 105 7.53 13.13 13.45
C ILE A 105 8.39 13.86 12.42
N VAL A 106 9.42 14.57 12.88
CA VAL A 106 10.34 15.32 12.02
C VAL A 106 11.01 14.38 11.01
N PHE A 107 11.54 13.24 11.47
CA PHE A 107 12.17 12.26 10.58
C PHE A 107 11.20 11.73 9.53
N THR A 108 9.96 11.41 9.91
CA THR A 108 8.91 10.94 9.00
C THR A 108 8.56 11.99 7.93
N ILE A 109 8.42 13.27 8.32
CA ILE A 109 8.19 14.38 7.39
C ILE A 109 9.35 14.49 6.39
N LYS A 110 10.60 14.40 6.87
CA LYS A 110 11.79 14.42 6.01
C LYS A 110 11.78 13.26 5.02
N VAL A 111 11.57 12.03 5.48
CA VAL A 111 11.51 10.84 4.62
C VAL A 111 10.49 11.01 3.49
N GLN A 112 9.27 11.46 3.79
CA GLN A 112 8.23 11.69 2.77
C GLN A 112 8.64 12.76 1.74
N ALA A 113 9.38 13.79 2.15
CA ALA A 113 9.92 14.80 1.24
C ALA A 113 10.97 14.24 0.27
N PHE A 114 11.85 13.38 0.76
CA PHE A 114 12.85 12.70 -0.07
C PHE A 114 12.23 11.62 -0.97
N VAL A 115 11.14 10.97 -0.55
CA VAL A 115 10.33 10.13 -1.46
C VAL A 115 9.80 10.95 -2.62
N LEU A 116 9.25 12.15 -2.37
CA LEU A 116 8.79 13.03 -3.46
C LEU A 116 9.94 13.40 -4.40
N LEU A 117 11.12 13.74 -3.88
CA LEU A 117 12.31 14.01 -4.70
C LEU A 117 12.62 12.84 -5.63
N GLY A 118 12.65 11.62 -5.10
CA GLY A 118 12.87 10.41 -5.92
C GLY A 118 11.83 10.24 -7.02
N ILE A 119 10.55 10.51 -6.74
CA ILE A 119 9.48 10.45 -7.75
C ILE A 119 9.74 11.47 -8.87
N LEU A 120 10.20 12.68 -8.53
CA LEU A 120 10.48 13.73 -9.50
C LEU A 120 11.69 13.42 -10.39
N LEU A 121 12.72 12.77 -9.83
CA LEU A 121 13.92 12.31 -10.54
C LEU A 121 13.65 11.13 -11.48
N ALA A 122 12.57 10.38 -11.25
CA ALA A 122 12.21 9.25 -12.11
C ALA A 122 11.91 9.72 -13.55
N LYS A 123 12.68 9.21 -14.52
CA LYS A 123 12.53 9.56 -15.93
C LYS A 123 11.17 9.14 -16.46
N LYS A 124 10.41 10.11 -16.97
CA LYS A 124 9.18 9.86 -17.73
C LYS A 124 9.56 9.42 -19.14
N LYS A 125 9.12 8.22 -19.55
CA LYS A 125 9.31 7.80 -20.95
C LYS A 125 8.44 8.67 -21.86
N SER A 126 9.07 9.28 -22.86
CA SER A 126 8.37 10.02 -23.91
C SER A 126 7.51 9.08 -24.75
N LYS A 127 6.37 9.58 -25.25
CA LYS A 127 5.57 8.91 -26.27
C LYS A 127 6.44 8.77 -27.52
N ARG A 128 6.84 7.55 -27.88
CA ARG A 128 7.37 7.28 -29.22
C ARG A 128 6.16 7.12 -30.14
N ASN A 129 6.18 7.85 -31.26
CA ASN A 129 5.07 7.92 -32.22
C ASN A 129 4.70 6.54 -32.78
N GLU A 130 3.42 6.48 -33.13
CA GLU A 130 2.64 5.37 -33.64
C GLU A 130 3.33 4.60 -34.78
N PHE A 131 3.41 3.28 -34.62
CA PHE A 131 3.55 2.38 -35.75
C PHE A 131 2.69 1.13 -35.48
N ASN A 132 1.75 0.87 -36.41
CA ASN A 132 0.90 -0.32 -36.57
C ASN A 132 -0.38 -0.43 -35.72
N ASN A 133 -1.41 0.37 -36.06
CA ASN A 133 -2.74 0.32 -35.45
C ASN A 133 -3.53 -0.99 -35.71
N MET A 134 -3.37 -1.68 -36.85
CA MET A 134 -4.11 -2.92 -37.11
C MET A 134 -3.50 -4.16 -36.43
N ILE A 135 -2.18 -4.34 -36.49
CA ILE A 135 -1.44 -5.40 -35.75
C ILE A 135 -1.64 -5.23 -34.22
N SER A 136 -1.94 -4.01 -33.75
CA SER A 136 -2.17 -3.72 -32.33
C SER A 136 -3.48 -4.30 -31.78
N GLN A 137 -4.57 -4.37 -32.56
CA GLN A 137 -5.89 -4.76 -32.04
C GLN A 137 -6.03 -6.26 -31.85
N GLU A 138 -5.57 -7.07 -32.81
CA GLU A 138 -5.58 -8.53 -32.70
C GLU A 138 -4.67 -8.97 -31.53
N LYS A 139 -3.46 -8.39 -31.46
CA LYS A 139 -2.53 -8.58 -30.35
C LYS A 139 -3.14 -8.18 -29.01
N GLU A 140 -3.86 -7.05 -28.96
CA GLU A 140 -4.58 -6.63 -27.76
C GLU A 140 -5.62 -7.68 -27.34
N SER A 141 -6.38 -8.24 -28.29
CA SER A 141 -7.40 -9.25 -28.01
C SER A 141 -6.80 -10.55 -27.45
N ILE A 142 -5.68 -11.00 -28.03
CA ILE A 142 -4.93 -12.18 -27.57
C ILE A 142 -4.38 -11.94 -26.17
N ASP A 143 -3.71 -10.80 -25.95
CA ASP A 143 -3.14 -10.43 -24.65
C ASP A 143 -4.23 -10.43 -23.56
N LYS A 144 -5.40 -9.82 -23.83
CA LYS A 144 -6.54 -9.81 -22.89
C LYS A 144 -7.02 -11.23 -22.54
N ARG A 145 -7.12 -12.12 -23.53
CA ARG A 145 -7.54 -13.51 -23.31
C ARG A 145 -6.52 -14.29 -22.49
N ILE A 146 -5.23 -14.09 -22.74
CA ILE A 146 -4.15 -14.69 -21.97
C ILE A 146 -4.19 -14.18 -20.52
N ILE A 147 -4.27 -12.86 -20.33
CA ILE A 147 -4.34 -12.22 -19.00
C ILE A 147 -5.53 -12.76 -18.20
N TYR A 148 -6.71 -12.89 -18.81
CA TYR A 148 -7.88 -13.46 -18.16
C TYR A 148 -7.65 -14.92 -17.70
N LYS A 149 -7.07 -15.76 -18.56
CA LYS A 149 -6.76 -17.16 -18.21
C LYS A 149 -5.76 -17.27 -17.06
N VAL A 150 -4.70 -16.46 -17.10
CA VAL A 150 -3.72 -16.39 -16.01
C VAL A 150 -4.39 -15.94 -14.72
N GLY A 151 -5.23 -14.92 -14.77
CA GLY A 151 -6.01 -14.47 -13.62
C GLY A 151 -6.85 -15.58 -12.98
N LEU A 152 -7.57 -16.35 -13.80
CA LEU A 152 -8.35 -17.50 -13.31
C LEU A 152 -7.46 -18.57 -12.66
N ILE A 153 -6.30 -18.88 -13.23
CA ILE A 153 -5.37 -19.86 -12.66
C ILE A 153 -4.85 -19.41 -11.29
N LEU A 154 -4.47 -18.13 -11.17
CA LEU A 154 -4.02 -17.58 -9.89
C LEU A 154 -5.13 -17.63 -8.82
N ILE A 155 -6.38 -17.34 -9.19
CA ILE A 155 -7.52 -17.48 -8.28
C ILE A 155 -7.70 -18.96 -7.88
N MET A 156 -7.69 -19.88 -8.84
CA MET A 156 -7.88 -21.31 -8.54
C MET A 156 -6.81 -21.89 -7.62
N ILE A 157 -5.55 -21.53 -7.83
CA ILE A 157 -4.44 -21.99 -6.99
C ILE A 157 -4.49 -21.30 -5.61
N GLY A 158 -4.86 -20.03 -5.56
CA GLY A 158 -4.82 -19.22 -4.35
C GLY A 158 -6.04 -19.37 -3.43
N ILE A 159 -7.22 -19.73 -3.94
CA ILE A 159 -8.48 -19.62 -3.18
C ILE A 159 -8.52 -20.55 -1.98
N ILE A 160 -8.01 -21.78 -2.10
CA ILE A 160 -8.00 -22.75 -0.99
C ILE A 160 -7.05 -22.25 0.13
N PRO A 161 -5.78 -21.92 -0.15
CA PRO A 161 -4.90 -21.28 0.84
C PRO A 161 -5.49 -20.00 1.43
N ARG A 162 -6.13 -19.16 0.62
CA ARG A 162 -6.74 -17.92 1.09
C ARG A 162 -7.87 -18.16 2.08
N LEU A 163 -8.81 -19.05 1.77
CA LEU A 163 -9.87 -19.42 2.69
C LEU A 163 -9.31 -20.05 3.97
N TYR A 164 -8.28 -20.89 3.87
CA TYR A 164 -7.61 -21.45 5.05
C TYR A 164 -7.04 -20.35 5.95
N VAL A 165 -6.30 -19.39 5.39
CA VAL A 165 -5.73 -18.26 6.17
C VAL A 165 -6.84 -17.39 6.77
N ASP A 166 -7.83 -17.03 5.98
CA ASP A 166 -8.89 -16.10 6.37
C ASP A 166 -9.84 -16.73 7.43
N ILE A 167 -10.18 -18.02 7.31
CA ILE A 167 -11.00 -18.74 8.29
C ILE A 167 -10.24 -18.89 9.61
N ASN A 168 -8.96 -19.29 9.59
CA ASN A 168 -8.19 -19.43 10.82
C ASN A 168 -8.05 -18.10 11.56
N ARG A 169 -7.82 -17.00 10.83
CA ARG A 169 -7.81 -15.65 11.41
C ARG A 169 -9.16 -15.27 12.01
N PHE A 170 -10.25 -15.59 11.32
CA PHE A 170 -11.60 -15.33 11.81
C PHE A 170 -11.92 -16.15 13.07
N LEU A 171 -11.53 -17.42 13.13
CA LEU A 171 -11.70 -18.28 14.31
C LEU A 171 -10.88 -17.78 15.51
N LEU A 172 -9.63 -17.37 15.30
CA LEU A 172 -8.82 -16.75 16.37
C LEU A 172 -9.40 -15.41 16.84
N PHE A 173 -9.97 -14.65 15.91
CA PHE A 173 -10.70 -13.44 16.28
C PHE A 173 -11.92 -13.75 17.17
N LEU A 174 -12.66 -14.82 16.87
CA LEU A 174 -13.80 -15.27 17.69
C LEU A 174 -13.40 -15.79 19.07
N SER A 175 -12.21 -16.36 19.24
CA SER A 175 -11.72 -16.86 20.54
C SER A 175 -11.24 -15.76 21.49
N GLY A 176 -11.42 -14.48 21.16
CA GLY A 176 -11.10 -13.32 22.00
C GLY A 176 -9.63 -12.91 22.01
N ASN A 177 -8.76 -13.67 21.36
CA ASN A 177 -7.30 -13.45 21.35
C ASN A 177 -6.84 -12.69 20.09
N TYR A 178 -7.20 -11.41 19.97
CA TYR A 178 -6.81 -10.55 18.83
C TYR A 178 -5.28 -10.54 18.59
N LEU A 179 -4.48 -10.55 19.65
CA LEU A 179 -3.02 -10.62 19.57
C LEU A 179 -2.51 -11.98 19.09
N ALA A 180 -3.25 -13.07 19.32
CA ALA A 180 -2.87 -14.39 18.81
C ALA A 180 -3.03 -14.50 17.29
N THR A 181 -3.88 -13.67 16.67
CA THR A 181 -3.99 -13.57 15.21
C THR A 181 -2.68 -13.12 14.56
N TYR A 182 -1.86 -12.33 15.26
CA TYR A 182 -0.53 -11.92 14.82
C TYR A 182 0.55 -12.98 15.06
N ASN A 183 0.30 -13.94 15.95
CA ASN A 183 1.20 -15.05 16.27
C ASN A 183 0.89 -16.33 15.46
N LEU A 184 -0.03 -16.26 14.49
CA LEU A 184 -0.36 -17.38 13.62
C LEU A 184 0.85 -17.71 12.73
N SER A 185 1.59 -18.76 13.09
CA SER A 185 2.80 -19.23 12.41
C SER A 185 2.44 -19.96 11.10
N LEU A 186 1.91 -19.22 10.13
CA LEU A 186 1.65 -19.75 8.81
C LEU A 186 2.94 -19.91 8.02
N SER A 187 3.05 -21.01 7.28
CA SER A 187 4.11 -21.17 6.30
C SER A 187 4.09 -20.00 5.31
N GLY A 188 5.23 -19.34 5.10
CA GLY A 188 5.34 -18.20 4.19
C GLY A 188 4.92 -18.54 2.75
N VAL A 189 5.00 -19.81 2.35
CA VAL A 189 4.52 -20.29 1.04
C VAL A 189 2.99 -20.20 0.95
N ILE A 190 2.27 -20.59 2.02
CA ILE A 190 0.80 -20.51 2.08
C ILE A 190 0.36 -19.04 1.97
N VAL A 191 1.05 -18.15 2.66
CA VAL A 191 0.77 -16.70 2.62
C VAL A 191 0.95 -16.15 1.20
N VAL A 192 2.09 -16.44 0.55
CA VAL A 192 2.35 -15.99 -0.82
C VAL A 192 1.31 -16.54 -1.81
N ILE A 193 0.96 -17.82 -1.72
CA ILE A 193 -0.06 -18.41 -2.59
C ILE A 193 -1.45 -17.80 -2.33
N SER A 194 -1.79 -17.52 -1.07
CA SER A 194 -3.06 -16.85 -0.71
C SER A 194 -3.17 -15.43 -1.28
N GLY A 195 -2.05 -14.71 -1.38
CA GLY A 195 -1.96 -13.37 -2.00
C GLY A 195 -2.17 -13.39 -3.52
N MET A 196 -1.99 -14.54 -4.17
CA MET A 196 -2.22 -14.67 -5.62
C MET A 196 -3.68 -14.48 -6.02
N VAL A 197 -4.63 -14.67 -5.09
CA VAL A 197 -6.06 -14.41 -5.35
C VAL A 197 -6.30 -12.95 -5.70
N ASP A 198 -5.74 -12.03 -4.94
CA ASP A 198 -5.92 -10.58 -5.16
C ASP A 198 -5.32 -10.15 -6.50
N THR A 199 -4.15 -10.68 -6.84
CA THR A 199 -3.54 -10.51 -8.16
C THR A 199 -4.42 -11.11 -9.26
N GLY A 200 -4.93 -12.32 -9.06
CA GLY A 200 -5.79 -13.00 -10.03
C GLY A 200 -7.06 -12.21 -10.33
N ILE A 201 -7.69 -11.61 -9.32
CA ILE A 201 -8.85 -10.71 -9.48
C ILE A 201 -8.47 -9.48 -10.32
N ILE A 202 -7.33 -8.83 -10.04
CA ILE A 202 -6.82 -7.70 -10.83
C ILE A 202 -6.66 -8.10 -12.31
N LEU A 203 -6.07 -9.26 -12.58
CA LEU A 203 -5.89 -9.76 -13.95
C LEU A 203 -7.22 -10.08 -14.63
N VAL A 204 -8.19 -10.64 -13.91
CA VAL A 204 -9.54 -10.89 -14.44
C VAL A 204 -10.21 -9.59 -14.89
N LEU A 205 -10.11 -8.52 -14.09
CA LEU A 205 -10.64 -7.20 -14.44
C LEU A 205 -9.97 -6.64 -15.70
N ILE A 206 -8.65 -6.76 -15.83
CA ILE A 206 -7.90 -6.30 -17.01
C ILE A 206 -8.30 -7.11 -18.25
N GLY A 207 -8.34 -8.44 -18.14
CA GLY A 207 -8.64 -9.35 -19.24
C GLY A 207 -10.08 -9.24 -19.75
N LYS A 208 -11.03 -8.86 -18.87
CA LYS A 208 -12.45 -8.68 -19.20
C LYS A 208 -12.88 -7.22 -19.29
N LYS A 209 -11.96 -6.25 -19.41
CA LYS A 209 -12.29 -4.82 -19.50
C LYS A 209 -13.32 -4.45 -20.58
N GLY A 210 -13.46 -5.28 -21.64
CA GLY A 210 -14.48 -5.10 -22.68
C GLY A 210 -15.92 -5.45 -22.25
N ASN A 211 -16.10 -6.06 -21.08
CA ASN A 211 -17.40 -6.35 -20.47
C ASN A 211 -17.49 -5.64 -19.11
N PRO A 212 -17.95 -4.37 -19.08
CA PRO A 212 -18.00 -3.57 -17.86
C PRO A 212 -18.99 -4.12 -16.82
N VAL A 213 -20.06 -4.80 -17.25
CA VAL A 213 -21.05 -5.42 -16.35
C VAL A 213 -20.41 -6.56 -15.56
N PHE A 214 -19.68 -7.45 -16.24
CA PHE A 214 -18.94 -8.52 -15.58
C PHE A 214 -17.89 -7.96 -14.61
N CYS A 215 -17.12 -6.96 -15.04
CA CYS A 215 -16.10 -6.34 -14.19
C CYS A 215 -16.71 -5.67 -12.95
N LYS A 216 -17.87 -5.02 -13.09
CA LYS A 216 -18.61 -4.42 -11.95
C LYS A 216 -19.03 -5.50 -10.94
N ARG A 217 -19.54 -6.65 -11.42
CA ARG A 217 -19.93 -7.76 -10.54
C ARG A 217 -18.74 -8.32 -9.78
N VAL A 218 -17.63 -8.58 -10.46
CA VAL A 218 -16.38 -9.04 -9.84
C VAL A 218 -15.90 -8.03 -8.79
N PHE A 219 -15.85 -6.75 -9.14
CA PHE A 219 -15.44 -5.70 -8.23
C PHE A 219 -16.31 -5.64 -6.97
N ILE A 220 -17.64 -5.65 -7.11
CA ILE A 220 -18.58 -5.64 -5.96
C ILE A 220 -18.43 -6.88 -5.10
N PHE A 221 -18.31 -8.07 -5.71
CA PHE A 221 -18.12 -9.31 -4.96
C PHE A 221 -16.81 -9.29 -4.15
N SER A 222 -15.72 -8.81 -4.75
CA SER A 222 -14.44 -8.64 -4.06
C SER A 222 -14.53 -7.62 -2.92
N LEU A 223 -15.26 -6.51 -3.10
CA LEU A 223 -15.49 -5.55 -2.00
C LEU A 223 -16.22 -6.21 -0.83
N ILE A 224 -17.30 -6.95 -1.09
CA ILE A 224 -18.05 -7.65 -0.05
C ILE A 224 -17.15 -8.64 0.68
N TYR A 225 -16.42 -9.48 -0.07
CA TYR A 225 -15.48 -10.45 0.51
C TYR A 225 -14.42 -9.78 1.40
N LEU A 226 -13.72 -8.75 0.89
CA LEU A 226 -12.66 -8.08 1.64
C LEU A 226 -13.20 -7.39 2.88
N THR A 227 -14.37 -6.75 2.81
CA THR A 227 -15.03 -6.14 3.95
C THR A 227 -15.45 -7.16 5.00
N LEU A 228 -15.98 -8.33 4.60
CA LEU A 228 -16.31 -9.40 5.55
C LEU A 228 -15.06 -9.88 6.29
N PHE A 229 -13.93 -10.06 5.59
CA PHE A 229 -12.71 -10.53 6.23
C PHE A 229 -11.92 -9.45 6.97
N MET A 230 -12.23 -8.16 6.78
CA MET A 230 -11.73 -7.08 7.66
C MET A 230 -12.15 -7.29 9.12
N PHE A 231 -13.25 -8.01 9.38
CA PHE A 231 -13.68 -8.34 10.75
C PHE A 231 -12.63 -9.17 11.50
N SER A 232 -11.82 -9.97 10.82
CA SER A 232 -10.79 -10.82 11.45
C SER A 232 -9.57 -10.08 12.01
N GLY A 233 -9.48 -8.75 11.82
CA GLY A 233 -8.41 -7.91 12.38
C GLY A 233 -7.36 -7.42 11.38
N HIS A 234 -7.34 -7.93 10.14
CA HIS A 234 -6.42 -7.51 9.06
C HIS A 234 -6.95 -6.32 8.23
N ARG A 235 -7.50 -5.29 8.88
CA ARG A 235 -8.20 -4.17 8.23
C ARG A 235 -7.34 -3.44 7.20
N ALA A 236 -6.10 -3.12 7.58
CA ALA A 236 -5.20 -2.32 6.76
C ALA A 236 -4.85 -3.01 5.43
N SER A 237 -4.58 -4.32 5.44
CA SER A 237 -4.27 -5.11 4.23
C SER A 237 -5.45 -5.10 3.26
N SER A 238 -6.66 -5.39 3.76
CA SER A 238 -7.86 -5.39 2.93
C SER A 238 -8.15 -4.01 2.34
N ILE A 239 -7.88 -2.91 3.06
CA ILE A 239 -8.06 -1.54 2.53
C ILE A 239 -7.10 -1.28 1.37
N ILE A 240 -5.84 -1.71 1.49
CA ILE A 240 -4.85 -1.54 0.40
C ILE A 240 -5.26 -2.34 -0.84
N THR A 241 -5.77 -3.56 -0.65
CA THR A 241 -6.34 -4.35 -1.75
C THR A 241 -7.55 -3.65 -2.37
N ILE A 242 -8.47 -3.10 -1.58
CA ILE A 242 -9.63 -2.33 -2.07
C ILE A 242 -9.19 -1.09 -2.86
N ILE A 243 -8.24 -0.31 -2.35
CA ILE A 243 -7.69 0.87 -3.04
C ILE A 243 -7.10 0.45 -4.39
N THR A 244 -6.37 -0.66 -4.43
CA THR A 244 -5.77 -1.19 -5.66
C THR A 244 -6.83 -1.66 -6.66
N LEU A 245 -7.85 -2.40 -6.21
CA LEU A 245 -8.96 -2.82 -7.06
C LEU A 245 -9.74 -1.63 -7.60
N ALA A 246 -9.99 -0.62 -6.76
CA ALA A 246 -10.62 0.62 -7.16
C ALA A 246 -9.75 1.36 -8.19
N TYR A 247 -8.43 1.44 -7.99
CA TYR A 247 -7.50 1.99 -8.97
C TYR A 247 -7.62 1.30 -10.33
N VAL A 248 -7.55 -0.03 -10.38
CA VAL A 248 -7.68 -0.79 -11.64
C VAL A 248 -9.05 -0.58 -12.28
N TYR A 249 -10.12 -0.65 -11.50
CA TYR A 249 -11.49 -0.47 -12.01
C TYR A 249 -11.69 0.94 -12.59
N PHE A 250 -11.25 1.97 -11.89
CA PHE A 250 -11.47 3.34 -12.30
C PHE A 250 -10.47 3.85 -13.35
N ASP A 251 -9.27 3.29 -13.39
CA ASP A 251 -8.26 3.64 -14.38
C ASP A 251 -8.54 2.97 -15.73
N ILE A 252 -9.03 1.73 -15.74
CA ILE A 252 -9.15 0.91 -16.96
C ILE A 252 -10.60 0.77 -17.45
N ILE A 253 -11.57 0.61 -16.55
CA ILE A 253 -12.94 0.20 -16.90
C ILE A 253 -13.91 1.38 -16.93
N LYS A 254 -13.94 2.20 -15.88
CA LYS A 254 -14.88 3.34 -15.77
C LYS A 254 -14.18 4.60 -15.28
N SER A 255 -14.29 5.71 -15.99
CA SER A 255 -13.79 6.99 -15.49
C SER A 255 -14.50 7.42 -14.19
N LEU A 256 -13.73 7.91 -13.21
CA LEU A 256 -14.28 8.56 -12.02
C LEU A 256 -15.06 9.82 -12.41
N ASN A 257 -16.36 9.85 -12.10
CA ASN A 257 -17.14 11.08 -12.08
C ASN A 257 -17.37 11.53 -10.63
N LYS A 258 -17.54 12.84 -10.41
CA LYS A 258 -17.70 13.43 -9.05
C LYS A 258 -18.84 12.77 -8.26
N LYS A 259 -19.94 12.40 -8.94
CA LYS A 259 -21.09 11.69 -8.35
C LYS A 259 -20.74 10.27 -7.86
N SER A 260 -19.93 9.52 -8.61
CA SER A 260 -19.47 8.18 -8.19
C SER A 260 -18.51 8.29 -7.02
N VAL A 261 -17.62 9.30 -6.98
CA VAL A 261 -16.73 9.51 -5.84
C VAL A 261 -17.53 9.74 -4.56
N LEU A 262 -18.55 10.61 -4.62
CA LEU A 262 -19.42 10.86 -3.47
C LEU A 262 -20.19 9.62 -3.04
N PHE A 263 -20.78 8.89 -3.99
CA PHE A 263 -21.53 7.65 -3.71
C PHE A 263 -20.65 6.57 -3.07
N TRP A 264 -19.48 6.29 -3.66
CA TRP A 264 -18.54 5.29 -3.12
C TRP A 264 -17.91 5.74 -1.80
N GLY A 265 -17.69 7.05 -1.62
CA GLY A 265 -17.24 7.62 -0.35
C GLY A 265 -18.26 7.41 0.77
N PHE A 266 -19.55 7.66 0.50
CA PHE A 266 -20.63 7.41 1.44
C PHE A 266 -20.75 5.92 1.80
N ILE A 267 -20.72 5.03 0.80
CA ILE A 267 -20.74 3.58 1.04
C ILE A 267 -19.55 3.14 1.91
N SER A 268 -18.35 3.67 1.63
CA SER A 268 -17.15 3.37 2.42
C SER A 268 -17.29 3.84 3.88
N TYR A 269 -17.82 5.05 4.09
CA TYR A 269 -18.09 5.58 5.42
C TYR A 269 -19.09 4.70 6.20
N LEU A 270 -20.20 4.30 5.56
CA LEU A 270 -21.19 3.42 6.16
C LEU A 270 -20.59 2.06 6.57
N PHE A 271 -19.70 1.50 5.73
CA PHE A 271 -18.99 0.26 6.07
C PHE A 271 -18.08 0.42 7.27
N VAL A 272 -17.31 1.51 7.35
CA VAL A 272 -16.44 1.80 8.50
C VAL A 272 -17.28 1.95 9.78
N PHE A 273 -18.41 2.66 9.70
CA PHE A 273 -19.35 2.80 10.81
C PHE A 273 -19.84 1.44 11.31
N LEU A 274 -20.29 0.57 10.42
CA LEU A 274 -20.76 -0.78 10.77
C LEU A 274 -19.66 -1.63 11.43
N ILE A 275 -18.42 -1.53 10.95
CA ILE A 275 -17.27 -2.24 11.54
C ILE A 275 -17.00 -1.75 12.97
N GLY A 276 -17.00 -0.44 13.20
CA GLY A 276 -16.83 0.15 14.53
C GLY A 276 -17.92 -0.33 15.50
N LEU A 277 -19.18 -0.28 15.04
CA LEU A 277 -20.33 -0.67 15.85
C LEU A 277 -20.26 -2.13 16.31
N ILE A 278 -19.95 -3.05 15.39
CA ILE A 278 -19.83 -4.47 15.72
C ILE A 278 -18.66 -4.72 16.67
N ALA A 279 -17.54 -4.01 16.51
CA ALA A 279 -16.38 -4.16 17.38
C ALA A 279 -16.70 -3.78 18.84
N ASP A 280 -17.41 -2.66 19.04
CA ASP A 280 -17.80 -2.16 20.37
C ASP A 280 -18.82 -3.08 21.04
N ILE A 281 -19.87 -3.50 20.32
CA ILE A 281 -20.89 -4.43 20.85
C ILE A 281 -20.24 -5.74 21.31
N ARG A 282 -19.26 -6.23 20.54
CA ARG A 282 -18.54 -7.46 20.86
C ARG A 282 -17.67 -7.33 22.11
N MET A 283 -17.04 -6.17 22.33
CA MET A 283 -16.23 -5.95 23.54
C MET A 283 -17.08 -6.00 24.81
N LEU A 284 -18.36 -5.64 24.71
CA LEU A 284 -19.29 -5.61 25.84
C LEU A 284 -20.02 -6.95 26.06
N GLY A 285 -20.12 -7.79 25.03
CA GLY A 285 -20.79 -9.09 25.10
C GLY A 285 -22.33 -9.01 25.22
N ASP A 286 -22.92 -7.80 25.13
CA ASP A 286 -24.36 -7.57 25.18
C ASP A 286 -24.89 -7.12 23.81
N PHE A 287 -25.77 -7.93 23.22
CA PHE A 287 -26.40 -7.69 21.92
C PHE A 287 -27.80 -7.07 22.02
N SER A 288 -28.16 -6.50 23.17
CA SER A 288 -29.45 -5.84 23.34
C SER A 288 -29.61 -4.64 22.40
N ILE A 289 -30.82 -4.43 21.86
CA ILE A 289 -31.13 -3.34 20.91
C ILE A 289 -30.77 -1.97 21.51
N LYS A 290 -30.94 -1.81 22.82
CA LYS A 290 -30.59 -0.59 23.55
C LYS A 290 -29.08 -0.33 23.54
N THR A 291 -28.27 -1.33 23.86
CA THR A 291 -26.80 -1.24 23.82
C THR A 291 -26.29 -0.96 22.40
N ILE A 292 -26.90 -1.58 21.38
CA ILE A 292 -26.60 -1.30 19.97
C ILE A 292 -26.91 0.16 19.61
N ALA A 293 -28.09 0.67 20.01
CA ALA A 293 -28.49 2.04 19.72
C ALA A 293 -27.60 3.08 20.42
N GLU A 294 -27.24 2.83 21.67
CA GLU A 294 -26.35 3.70 22.46
C GLU A 294 -24.94 3.75 21.85
N HIS A 295 -24.39 2.61 21.42
CA HIS A 295 -23.08 2.56 20.77
C HIS A 295 -23.10 3.13 19.35
N ALA A 296 -24.18 2.94 18.61
CA ALA A 296 -24.38 3.59 17.32
C ALA A 296 -24.39 5.12 17.48
N ALA A 297 -25.11 5.64 18.47
CA ALA A 297 -25.14 7.07 18.78
C ALA A 297 -23.75 7.58 19.18
N LYS A 298 -23.02 6.84 20.03
CA LYS A 298 -21.65 7.18 20.42
C LYS A 298 -20.70 7.23 19.23
N LEU A 299 -20.77 6.26 18.31
CA LEU A 299 -19.94 6.22 17.10
C LEU A 299 -20.27 7.34 16.12
N ILE A 300 -21.53 7.74 16.01
CA ILE A 300 -21.92 8.91 15.22
C ILE A 300 -21.27 10.18 15.80
N ILE A 301 -21.20 10.29 17.14
CA ILE A 301 -20.59 11.42 17.85
C ILE A 301 -19.05 11.38 17.77
N SER A 302 -18.42 10.22 17.96
CA SER A 302 -16.94 10.06 17.91
C SER A 302 -16.38 10.03 16.48
N SER A 303 -17.23 9.84 15.47
CA SER A 303 -16.90 9.65 14.06
C SER A 303 -16.00 8.44 13.80
N PRO A 304 -16.49 7.40 13.11
CA PRO A 304 -15.70 6.20 12.80
C PRO A 304 -14.43 6.49 11.98
N LEU A 305 -14.42 7.61 11.26
CA LEU A 305 -13.26 8.05 10.50
C LEU A 305 -12.11 8.46 11.44
N LEU A 306 -12.41 9.11 12.57
CA LEU A 306 -11.41 9.53 13.54
C LEU A 306 -10.77 8.33 14.24
N GLU A 307 -11.56 7.28 14.52
CA GLU A 307 -11.04 6.02 15.08
C GLU A 307 -10.09 5.30 14.12
N ILE A 308 -10.42 5.25 12.83
CA ILE A 308 -9.50 4.73 11.80
C ILE A 308 -8.21 5.53 11.75
N LEU A 309 -8.30 6.86 11.82
CA LEU A 309 -7.11 7.71 11.85
C LEU A 309 -6.26 7.43 13.10
N GLY A 310 -6.88 7.11 14.24
CA GLY A 310 -6.19 6.68 15.45
C GLY A 310 -5.47 5.34 15.25
N GLU A 311 -6.18 4.33 14.74
CA GLU A 311 -5.65 2.98 14.51
C GLU A 311 -4.50 2.98 13.48
N PHE A 312 -4.65 3.71 12.37
CA PHE A 312 -3.63 3.73 11.31
C PHE A 312 -2.40 4.51 11.70
N GLY A 313 -2.55 5.60 12.46
CA GLY A 313 -1.43 6.43 12.91
C GLY A 313 -0.46 5.73 13.85
N THR A 314 -0.84 4.56 14.38
CA THR A 314 0.00 3.74 15.26
C THR A 314 1.29 3.26 14.60
N SER A 315 1.40 3.25 13.27
CA SER A 315 2.62 2.78 12.58
C SER A 315 3.83 3.68 12.89
N LEU A 316 3.62 4.93 13.31
CA LEU A 316 4.67 5.80 13.85
C LEU A 316 5.38 5.22 15.07
N LYS A 317 4.70 4.35 15.84
CA LYS A 317 5.29 3.65 17.00
C LYS A 317 6.57 2.89 16.63
N SER A 318 6.60 2.27 15.45
CA SER A 318 7.77 1.55 14.95
C SER A 318 8.96 2.49 14.67
N VAL A 319 8.68 3.73 14.22
CA VAL A 319 9.69 4.77 14.00
C VAL A 319 10.23 5.28 15.33
N ILE A 320 9.35 5.52 16.31
CA ILE A 320 9.71 5.93 17.68
C ILE A 320 10.67 4.91 18.29
N TYR A 321 10.32 3.62 18.27
CA TYR A 321 11.20 2.59 18.81
C TYR A 321 12.48 2.42 18.00
N SER A 322 12.46 2.65 16.69
CA SER A 322 13.69 2.66 15.89
C SER A 322 14.66 3.74 16.38
N ILE A 323 14.16 4.95 16.66
CA ILE A 323 14.97 6.05 17.19
C ILE A 323 15.48 5.77 18.60
N MET A 324 14.67 5.15 19.46
CA MET A 324 15.10 4.76 20.81
C MET A 324 16.10 3.60 20.83
N THR A 325 16.05 2.73 19.83
CA THR A 325 16.85 1.50 19.80
C THR A 325 18.17 1.69 19.06
N PHE A 326 18.18 2.46 17.97
CA PHE A 326 19.35 2.61 17.11
C PHE A 326 19.90 4.04 17.15
N PRO A 327 21.21 4.25 17.43
CA PRO A 327 22.24 3.23 17.69
C PRO A 327 22.40 2.83 19.17
N GLU A 328 21.63 3.41 20.09
CA GLU A 328 21.90 3.33 21.54
C GLU A 328 21.89 1.90 22.12
N ILE A 329 20.97 1.04 21.66
CA ILE A 329 20.81 -0.34 22.14
C ILE A 329 21.36 -1.34 21.12
N SER A 330 21.22 -1.05 19.83
CA SER A 330 21.68 -1.91 18.74
C SER A 330 22.26 -1.07 17.62
N SER A 331 23.22 -1.60 16.88
CA SER A 331 23.83 -0.89 15.76
C SER A 331 22.87 -0.79 14.57
N HIS A 332 23.01 0.26 13.77
CA HIS A 332 22.39 0.32 12.45
C HIS A 332 22.83 -0.86 11.57
N SER A 333 21.97 -1.26 10.62
CA SER A 333 22.31 -2.35 9.68
C SER A 333 23.14 -1.90 8.48
N TYR A 334 23.37 -0.59 8.32
CA TYR A 334 24.13 -0.01 7.21
C TYR A 334 23.61 -0.46 5.82
N GLY A 335 22.30 -0.67 5.70
CA GLY A 335 21.63 -1.11 4.48
C GLY A 335 21.71 -2.61 4.18
N THR A 336 22.40 -3.40 5.01
CA THR A 336 22.47 -4.87 4.85
C THR A 336 21.11 -5.54 4.99
N ASN A 337 20.18 -4.93 5.72
CA ASN A 337 18.78 -5.36 5.82
C ASN A 337 18.10 -5.46 4.45
N TYR A 338 18.35 -4.51 3.55
CA TYR A 338 17.82 -4.54 2.19
C TYR A 338 18.50 -5.61 1.32
N LEU A 339 19.83 -5.74 1.40
CA LEU A 339 20.59 -6.73 0.63
C LEU A 339 20.23 -8.15 1.04
N LYS A 340 20.20 -8.43 2.35
CA LYS A 340 19.79 -9.72 2.92
C LYS A 340 18.30 -9.98 2.69
N GLY A 341 17.46 -8.94 2.69
CA GLY A 341 16.05 -9.03 2.33
C GLY A 341 15.82 -9.56 0.90
N LEU A 342 16.71 -9.27 -0.06
CA LEU A 342 16.63 -9.84 -1.41
C LEU A 342 16.89 -11.36 -1.42
N LEU A 343 17.71 -11.88 -0.51
CA LEU A 343 17.97 -13.32 -0.39
C LEU A 343 16.73 -14.08 0.12
N LEU A 344 15.81 -13.40 0.81
CA LEU A 344 14.59 -14.00 1.33
C LEU A 344 13.54 -14.31 0.25
N VAL A 345 13.82 -14.06 -1.02
CA VAL A 345 13.00 -14.58 -2.13
C VAL A 345 13.01 -16.11 -2.14
N PHE A 346 14.13 -16.74 -1.77
CA PHE A 346 14.25 -18.20 -1.76
C PHE A 346 13.41 -18.84 -0.64
N PRO A 347 12.92 -20.07 -0.85
CA PRO A 347 12.23 -20.81 0.21
C PRO A 347 13.18 -21.11 1.37
N ASN A 348 12.66 -21.09 2.60
CA ASN A 348 13.44 -21.36 3.80
C ASN A 348 13.68 -22.87 3.96
N ILE A 349 14.67 -23.41 3.24
CA ILE A 349 15.05 -24.82 3.31
C ILE A 349 15.93 -25.03 4.55
N GLY A 350 15.53 -25.94 5.45
CA GLY A 350 16.31 -26.30 6.64
C GLY A 350 16.46 -25.18 7.69
N GLY A 351 15.66 -24.12 7.63
CA GLY A 351 15.69 -23.02 8.60
C GLY A 351 16.82 -22.01 8.39
N PHE A 352 17.63 -22.15 7.33
CA PHE A 352 18.77 -21.27 7.04
C PHE A 352 18.40 -19.78 6.96
N LEU A 353 17.21 -19.47 6.43
CA LEU A 353 16.75 -18.09 6.28
C LEU A 353 16.10 -17.52 7.56
N SER A 354 15.82 -18.35 8.57
CA SER A 354 15.17 -17.89 9.81
C SER A 354 16.06 -16.91 10.59
N SER A 355 17.36 -17.17 10.64
CA SER A 355 18.36 -16.28 11.27
C SER A 355 18.46 -14.93 10.55
N ILE A 356 18.42 -14.96 9.21
CA ILE A 356 18.41 -13.74 8.39
C ILE A 356 17.14 -12.94 8.63
N ILE A 357 15.97 -13.59 8.69
CA ILE A 357 14.70 -12.92 9.00
C ILE A 357 14.78 -12.23 10.36
N SER A 358 15.30 -12.91 11.39
CA SER A 358 15.43 -12.30 12.71
C SER A 358 16.36 -11.09 12.73
N GLU A 359 17.44 -11.14 11.95
CA GLU A 359 18.41 -10.05 11.88
C GLU A 359 17.84 -8.82 11.18
N ILE A 360 17.23 -8.98 10.00
CA ILE A 360 16.78 -7.84 9.20
C ILE A 360 15.46 -7.21 9.70
N THR A 361 14.68 -7.96 10.49
CA THR A 361 13.41 -7.49 11.03
C THR A 361 13.68 -6.60 12.23
N TYR A 362 13.82 -5.30 11.96
CA TYR A 362 14.25 -4.29 12.95
C TYR A 362 13.42 -4.28 14.25
N VAL A 363 12.13 -4.64 14.17
CA VAL A 363 11.21 -4.68 15.31
C VAL A 363 11.64 -5.72 16.36
N PHE A 364 12.36 -6.78 15.98
CA PHE A 364 12.84 -7.79 16.93
C PHE A 364 14.01 -7.33 17.80
N HIS A 365 14.64 -6.20 17.46
CA HIS A 365 15.71 -5.60 18.27
C HIS A 365 15.19 -4.67 19.36
N PHE A 366 13.87 -4.43 19.43
CA PHE A 366 13.28 -3.55 20.43
C PHE A 366 13.22 -4.25 21.80
N GLN A 367 13.63 -3.55 22.86
CA GLN A 367 13.59 -4.08 24.24
C GLN A 367 12.16 -4.42 24.72
N ASN A 368 11.16 -3.68 24.26
CA ASN A 368 9.75 -3.89 24.58
C ASN A 368 8.99 -4.44 23.36
N TYR A 369 9.34 -5.65 22.94
CA TYR A 369 8.66 -6.34 21.85
C TYR A 369 7.19 -6.62 22.22
N ALA A 370 6.29 -5.78 21.73
CA ALA A 370 4.90 -6.14 21.51
C ALA A 370 4.74 -6.47 20.03
N ALA A 371 3.87 -7.41 19.67
CA ALA A 371 3.55 -7.75 18.28
C ALA A 371 3.20 -6.46 17.50
N MET A 372 4.17 -5.93 16.76
CA MET A 372 4.12 -4.65 16.08
C MET A 372 4.43 -4.86 14.61
N GLY A 373 3.68 -4.17 13.75
CA GLY A 373 3.93 -4.18 12.32
C GLY A 373 5.19 -3.42 11.93
N GLY A 374 5.70 -3.71 10.74
CA GLY A 374 6.78 -2.96 10.12
C GLY A 374 6.34 -1.60 9.58
N SER A 375 7.32 -0.88 9.05
CA SER A 375 7.17 0.41 8.37
C SER A 375 8.45 0.67 7.59
N TYR A 376 8.33 1.08 6.33
CA TYR A 376 9.48 1.50 5.53
C TYR A 376 10.26 2.66 6.17
N ILE A 377 9.62 3.52 6.96
CA ILE A 377 10.29 4.67 7.60
C ILE A 377 11.16 4.20 8.75
N GLY A 378 10.63 3.33 9.61
CA GLY A 378 11.41 2.71 10.69
C GLY A 378 12.56 1.88 10.13
N GLU A 379 12.31 1.14 9.04
CA GLU A 379 13.33 0.33 8.35
C GLU A 379 14.45 1.18 7.72
N LEU A 380 14.12 2.36 7.17
CA LEU A 380 15.13 3.32 6.68
C LEU A 380 16.00 3.89 7.81
N TYR A 381 15.40 4.17 8.98
CA TYR A 381 16.14 4.60 10.16
C TYR A 381 17.03 3.47 10.71
N TYR A 382 16.53 2.24 10.76
CA TYR A 382 17.35 1.09 11.11
C TYR A 382 18.55 0.91 10.16
N ALA A 383 18.35 1.17 8.87
CA ALA A 383 19.41 1.07 7.87
C ALA A 383 20.53 2.10 8.06
N ALA A 384 20.22 3.37 8.30
CA ALA A 384 21.23 4.43 8.27
C ALA A 384 20.98 5.63 9.22
N GLY A 385 20.12 5.48 10.22
CA GLY A 385 19.74 6.55 11.15
C GLY A 385 19.12 7.73 10.42
N ASP A 386 19.54 8.95 10.77
CA ASP A 386 19.09 10.19 10.10
C ASP A 386 19.42 10.22 8.61
N LEU A 387 20.52 9.58 8.18
CA LEU A 387 20.87 9.46 6.74
C LEU A 387 19.92 8.53 5.99
N GLY A 388 19.07 7.76 6.69
CA GLY A 388 17.98 6.97 6.12
C GLY A 388 17.06 7.77 5.20
N MET A 389 16.88 9.08 5.47
CA MET A 389 16.08 9.95 4.59
C MET A 389 16.65 10.06 3.16
N LEU A 390 17.97 9.95 2.98
CA LEU A 390 18.59 9.96 1.64
C LEU A 390 18.24 8.70 0.85
N PHE A 391 18.17 7.55 1.53
CA PHE A 391 17.73 6.29 0.92
C PHE A 391 16.25 6.30 0.52
N ALA A 392 15.43 7.17 1.11
CA ALA A 392 14.04 7.36 0.70
C ALA A 392 13.89 7.87 -0.75
N VAL A 393 14.94 8.48 -1.32
CA VAL A 393 14.98 8.83 -2.76
C VAL A 393 14.86 7.58 -3.63
N LEU A 394 15.45 6.45 -3.23
CA LEU A 394 15.34 5.19 -3.96
C LEU A 394 13.90 4.68 -3.98
N VAL A 395 13.19 4.80 -2.86
CA VAL A 395 11.76 4.49 -2.77
C VAL A 395 10.96 5.34 -3.76
N GLY A 396 11.23 6.64 -3.79
CA GLY A 396 10.62 7.56 -4.74
C GLY A 396 10.91 7.21 -6.20
N LEU A 397 12.16 6.83 -6.52
CA LEU A 397 12.56 6.41 -7.86
C LEU A 397 11.80 5.16 -8.32
N ILE A 398 11.61 4.18 -7.43
CA ILE A 398 10.82 2.97 -7.69
C ILE A 398 9.36 3.34 -7.98
N LEU A 399 8.74 4.15 -7.13
CA LEU A 399 7.37 4.65 -7.30
C LEU A 399 7.17 5.36 -8.65
N GLY A 400 8.07 6.30 -8.96
CA GLY A 400 8.04 7.06 -10.20
C GLY A 400 8.26 6.14 -11.42
N HIS A 401 9.17 5.17 -11.32
CA HIS A 401 9.43 4.19 -12.38
C HIS A 401 8.19 3.34 -12.67
N VAL A 402 7.62 2.70 -11.65
CA VAL A 402 6.45 1.82 -11.78
C VAL A 402 5.26 2.60 -12.35
N SER A 403 4.99 3.80 -11.81
CA SER A 403 3.90 4.65 -12.29
C SER A 403 4.08 5.07 -13.75
N ASN A 404 5.29 5.50 -14.14
CA ASN A 404 5.59 5.87 -15.53
C ASN A 404 5.46 4.68 -16.48
N ARG A 405 5.80 3.46 -16.04
CA ARG A 405 5.65 2.23 -16.82
C ARG A 405 4.19 1.82 -17.00
N LEU A 406 3.36 1.95 -15.97
CA LEU A 406 1.91 1.73 -16.07
C LEU A 406 1.28 2.70 -17.08
N LEU A 407 1.57 4.00 -16.95
CA LEU A 407 1.06 5.02 -17.88
C LEU A 407 1.51 4.76 -19.33
N TYR A 408 2.80 4.41 -19.52
CA TYR A 408 3.32 4.08 -20.83
C TYR A 408 2.63 2.85 -21.43
N ALA A 409 2.55 1.75 -20.67
CA ALA A 409 1.94 0.49 -21.10
C ALA A 409 0.45 0.68 -21.47
N LYS A 410 -0.27 1.47 -20.68
CA LYS A 410 -1.66 1.86 -20.97
C LYS A 410 -1.78 2.63 -22.28
N ASN A 411 -0.94 3.65 -22.49
CA ASN A 411 -0.97 4.48 -23.70
C ASN A 411 -0.71 3.68 -24.98
N ILE A 412 0.21 2.71 -24.93
CA ILE A 412 0.49 1.82 -26.07
C ILE A 412 -0.39 0.56 -26.11
N LYS A 413 -1.40 0.48 -25.23
CA LYS A 413 -2.32 -0.67 -25.06
C LYS A 413 -1.61 -2.03 -24.86
N ASN A 414 -0.41 -2.02 -24.27
CA ASN A 414 0.31 -3.24 -23.92
C ASN A 414 -0.15 -3.73 -22.54
N TRP A 415 -1.27 -4.45 -22.53
CA TRP A 415 -1.90 -4.93 -21.30
C TRP A 415 -1.07 -5.98 -20.57
N MET A 416 -0.21 -6.72 -21.25
CA MET A 416 0.65 -7.72 -20.61
C MET A 416 1.74 -7.05 -19.77
N VAL A 417 2.36 -5.98 -20.29
CA VAL A 417 3.29 -5.16 -19.50
C VAL A 417 2.54 -4.44 -18.38
N TYR A 418 1.36 -3.89 -18.66
CA TYR A 418 0.53 -3.27 -17.63
C TYR A 418 0.23 -4.26 -16.48
N ALA A 419 -0.16 -5.50 -16.81
CA ALA A 419 -0.44 -6.56 -15.87
C ALA A 419 0.77 -6.93 -14.98
N LEU A 420 1.99 -6.90 -15.51
CA LEU A 420 3.19 -7.18 -14.70
C LEU A 420 3.50 -6.05 -13.71
N TYR A 421 3.34 -4.79 -14.13
CA TYR A 421 3.63 -3.65 -13.26
C TYR A 421 2.52 -3.37 -12.24
N ILE A 422 1.26 -3.70 -12.54
CA ILE A 422 0.14 -3.39 -11.63
C ILE A 422 0.17 -4.26 -10.36
N VAL A 423 0.79 -5.45 -10.43
CA VAL A 423 0.97 -6.34 -9.27
C VAL A 423 1.95 -5.77 -8.25
N VAL A 424 2.87 -4.91 -8.68
CA VAL A 424 3.79 -4.20 -7.78
C VAL A 424 3.05 -3.15 -6.95
N PHE A 425 1.91 -2.64 -7.44
CA PHE A 425 1.14 -1.56 -6.83
C PHE A 425 0.66 -1.85 -5.40
N PRO A 426 -0.12 -2.92 -5.12
CA PRO A 426 -0.61 -3.21 -3.76
C PRO A 426 0.54 -3.49 -2.79
N ASN A 427 1.57 -4.19 -3.25
CA ASN A 427 2.77 -4.53 -2.47
C ASN A 427 3.53 -3.27 -2.00
N ILE A 428 3.75 -2.30 -2.89
CA ILE A 428 4.40 -1.04 -2.51
C ILE A 428 3.53 -0.23 -1.56
N LEU A 429 2.21 -0.18 -1.78
CA LEU A 429 1.31 0.50 -0.85
C LEU A 429 1.32 -0.16 0.53
N TRP A 430 1.34 -1.49 0.60
CA TRP A 430 1.35 -2.25 1.85
C TRP A 430 2.67 -2.10 2.62
N TRP A 431 3.80 -1.95 1.93
CA TRP A 431 5.11 -1.67 2.55
C TRP A 431 5.14 -0.41 3.44
N SER A 432 4.17 0.49 3.29
CA SER A 432 3.96 1.56 4.26
C SER A 432 3.74 1.07 5.71
N ARG A 433 3.25 -0.16 5.88
CA ARG A 433 2.97 -0.84 7.14
C ARG A 433 3.42 -2.32 7.11
N ASP A 434 4.55 -2.59 6.45
CA ASP A 434 5.16 -3.92 6.37
C ASP A 434 6.68 -3.81 6.20
N PHE A 435 7.35 -4.93 5.98
CA PHE A 435 8.80 -5.04 5.78
C PHE A 435 9.15 -5.16 4.29
N PHE A 436 10.35 -4.67 3.93
CA PHE A 436 10.82 -4.72 2.55
C PHE A 436 10.89 -6.15 2.00
N TYR A 437 11.34 -7.11 2.81
CA TYR A 437 11.52 -8.49 2.35
C TYR A 437 10.19 -9.18 2.01
N THR A 438 9.11 -8.88 2.74
CA THR A 438 7.76 -9.41 2.45
C THR A 438 7.30 -8.92 1.09
N MET A 439 7.42 -7.60 0.85
CA MET A 439 7.09 -6.96 -0.42
C MET A 439 7.86 -7.59 -1.59
N ILE A 440 9.19 -7.75 -1.47
CA ILE A 440 10.01 -8.32 -2.54
C ILE A 440 9.65 -9.78 -2.80
N ARG A 441 9.46 -10.58 -1.75
CA ARG A 441 9.07 -11.99 -1.89
C ARG A 441 7.75 -12.12 -2.64
N GLU A 442 6.72 -11.38 -2.26
CA GLU A 442 5.41 -11.43 -2.92
C GLU A 442 5.48 -10.99 -4.38
N ILE A 443 6.22 -9.91 -4.67
CA ILE A 443 6.42 -9.42 -6.05
C ILE A 443 7.13 -10.47 -6.90
N VAL A 444 8.26 -11.02 -6.44
CA VAL A 444 9.08 -11.92 -7.25
C VAL A 444 8.34 -13.22 -7.56
N TRP A 445 7.71 -13.85 -6.57
CA TRP A 445 6.97 -15.10 -6.79
C TRP A 445 5.77 -14.90 -7.71
N THR A 446 5.01 -13.82 -7.51
CA THR A 446 3.82 -13.54 -8.33
C THR A 446 4.21 -13.21 -9.77
N ILE A 447 5.21 -12.35 -9.98
CA ILE A 447 5.69 -12.00 -11.32
C ILE A 447 6.30 -13.22 -12.03
N THR A 448 7.11 -14.02 -11.33
CA THR A 448 7.73 -15.23 -11.91
C THR A 448 6.66 -16.19 -12.41
N LEU A 449 5.65 -16.50 -11.58
CA LEU A 449 4.55 -17.36 -11.98
C LEU A 449 3.77 -16.77 -13.16
N MET A 450 3.50 -15.46 -13.15
CA MET A 450 2.84 -14.79 -14.27
C MET A 450 3.66 -14.89 -15.57
N LEU A 451 4.98 -14.71 -15.52
CA LEU A 451 5.85 -14.84 -16.69
C LEU A 451 5.85 -16.26 -17.25
N VAL A 452 5.92 -17.27 -16.38
CA VAL A 452 5.81 -18.69 -16.79
C VAL A 452 4.47 -18.95 -17.47
N LEU A 453 3.36 -18.49 -16.88
CA LEU A 453 2.03 -18.69 -17.45
C LEU A 453 1.84 -17.90 -18.77
N PHE A 454 2.31 -16.66 -18.84
CA PHE A 454 2.25 -15.86 -20.06
C PHE A 454 3.05 -16.48 -21.21
N THR A 455 4.26 -16.97 -20.94
CA THR A 455 5.08 -17.64 -21.97
C THR A 455 4.42 -18.93 -22.45
N PHE A 456 3.89 -19.75 -21.53
CA PHE A 456 3.15 -20.97 -21.84
C PHE A 456 1.91 -20.74 -22.72
N PHE A 457 1.08 -19.74 -22.40
CA PHE A 457 -0.11 -19.46 -23.21
C PHE A 457 0.21 -18.79 -24.54
N LYS A 458 1.27 -17.97 -24.59
CA LYS A 458 1.69 -17.29 -25.82
C LYS A 458 2.28 -18.25 -26.84
N SER A 459 3.03 -19.27 -26.41
CA SER A 459 3.54 -20.32 -27.31
C SER A 459 2.40 -21.12 -27.95
N ARG A 460 1.38 -21.51 -27.17
CA ARG A 460 0.18 -22.20 -27.68
C ARG A 460 -0.66 -21.34 -28.62
N SER A 461 -0.77 -20.03 -28.37
CA SER A 461 -1.52 -19.13 -29.25
C SER A 461 -0.87 -18.97 -30.62
N LYS A 462 0.47 -18.87 -30.67
CA LYS A 462 1.22 -18.79 -31.94
C LYS A 462 1.14 -20.09 -32.75
N TYR A 463 1.13 -21.24 -32.07
CA TYR A 463 0.98 -22.53 -32.75
C TYR A 463 -0.37 -22.64 -33.47
N LYS A 464 -1.47 -22.26 -32.80
CA LYS A 464 -2.81 -22.27 -33.40
C LYS A 464 -2.99 -21.32 -34.59
N SER A 465 -2.32 -20.17 -34.60
CA SER A 465 -2.40 -19.26 -35.75
C SER A 465 -1.64 -19.80 -36.97
N LYS A 466 -0.51 -20.50 -36.77
CA LYS A 466 0.23 -21.14 -37.87
C LYS A 466 -0.54 -22.31 -38.50
N THR A 467 -1.17 -23.16 -37.69
CA THR A 467 -1.96 -24.30 -38.21
C THR A 467 -3.21 -23.87 -38.96
N ASN A 468 -3.80 -22.71 -38.66
CA ASN A 468 -4.95 -22.20 -39.41
C ASN A 468 -4.58 -21.58 -40.76
N ILE A 469 -3.32 -21.16 -40.94
CA ILE A 469 -2.80 -20.61 -42.21
C ILE A 469 -2.36 -21.74 -43.16
N SER A 470 -2.00 -22.92 -42.62
CA SER A 470 -1.62 -24.08 -43.43
C SER A 470 -2.78 -24.96 -43.88
N VAL A 471 -4.02 -24.61 -43.52
CA VAL A 471 -5.26 -25.37 -43.82
C VAL A 471 -6.25 -24.53 -44.64
N SER A 472 -5.90 -23.27 -44.94
CA SER A 472 -6.55 -22.42 -45.95
C SER A 472 -5.69 -22.38 -47.20
#